data_AF-A0A3C0M939-F1
#
_entry.id   AF-A0A3C0M939-F1
#
_cell.length_a   1.000
_cell.length_b   1.000
_cell.length_c   1.000
_cell.angle_alpha   90.00
_cell.angle_beta   90.00
_cell.angle_gamma   90.00
#
_symmetry.space_group_name_H-M   'P 1'
#
loop_
_entity.id
_entity.type
_entity.pdbx_description
1 polymer ?
#
loop_
_entity_poly.entity_id
_entity_poly.type
_entity_poly.pdbx_seq_one_letter_code
_entity_poly.pdbx_strand_id
1 'polypeptide(L)' 'SGYQYDFTFDDTAGEDDLVIERDGARLLVDGVSLSFLAGAELDYEEDLMGAMFQVKNPNAKSSCGCGTSFSV' A
#
# COMPACT_ATOMS: atom_id res chain seq x y z
N SER A 1 -10.59 3.46 -15.99
CA SER A 1 -9.99 2.18 -15.55
C SER A 1 -8.76 2.49 -14.73
N GLY A 2 -8.77 2.15 -13.45
CA GLY A 2 -7.71 2.47 -12.50
C GLY A 2 -7.64 1.40 -11.43
N TYR A 3 -6.56 1.43 -10.67
CA TYR A 3 -6.30 0.56 -9.54
C TYR A 3 -6.64 1.30 -8.23
N GLN A 4 -6.96 0.53 -7.20
CA GLN A 4 -7.20 1.03 -5.86
C GLN A 4 -6.30 0.28 -4.89
N TYR A 5 -5.77 0.99 -3.89
CA TYR A 5 -5.11 0.35 -2.76
C TYR A 5 -6.18 -0.17 -1.80
N ASP A 6 -6.15 -1.47 -1.54
CA ASP A 6 -7.00 -2.12 -0.56
C ASP A 6 -6.15 -2.53 0.65
N PHE A 7 -6.60 -2.18 1.84
CA PHE A 7 -5.90 -2.45 3.09
C PHE A 7 -6.80 -3.30 3.97
N THR A 8 -6.34 -4.49 4.29
CA THR A 8 -6.99 -5.42 5.21
C THR A 8 -6.00 -5.89 6.27
N PHE A 9 -6.53 -6.32 7.41
CA PHE A 9 -5.73 -7.02 8.41
C PHE A 9 -5.85 -8.52 8.16
N ASP A 10 -4.72 -9.20 8.16
CA ASP A 10 -4.65 -10.65 8.14
C ASP A 10 -3.74 -11.13 9.27
N ASP A 11 -4.07 -12.26 9.86
CA ASP A 11 -3.30 -12.90 10.92
C ASP A 11 -2.17 -13.76 10.34
N THR A 12 -2.28 -14.14 9.06
CA THR A 12 -1.35 -15.07 8.40
C THR A 12 -0.89 -14.56 7.04
N ALA A 13 0.37 -14.81 6.69
CA ALA A 13 0.89 -14.57 5.35
C ALA A 13 0.52 -15.72 4.41
N GLY A 14 0.03 -15.39 3.22
CA GLY A 14 -0.15 -16.35 2.12
C GLY A 14 1.18 -16.84 1.55
N GLU A 15 1.14 -17.93 0.77
CA GLU A 15 2.36 -18.51 0.15
C GLU A 15 3.07 -17.56 -0.82
N ASP A 16 2.31 -16.71 -1.52
CA ASP A 16 2.82 -15.77 -2.52
C ASP A 16 3.00 -14.34 -1.99
N ASP A 17 2.81 -14.13 -0.68
CA ASP A 17 2.91 -12.81 -0.08
C ASP A 17 4.37 -12.43 0.16
N LEU A 18 4.71 -11.18 -0.18
CA LEU A 18 5.91 -10.55 0.33
C LEU A 18 5.64 -10.07 1.76
N VAL A 19 6.43 -10.59 2.69
CA VAL A 19 6.40 -10.17 4.11
C VAL A 19 7.51 -9.15 4.34
N ILE A 20 7.14 -7.96 4.80
CA ILE A 20 8.05 -6.88 5.18
C ILE A 20 7.84 -6.58 6.66
N GLU A 21 8.91 -6.62 7.46
CA GLU A 21 8.87 -6.26 8.87
C GLU A 21 9.72 -5.03 9.14
N ARG A 22 9.14 -4.04 9.81
CA ARG A 22 9.83 -2.80 10.17
C ARG A 22 9.22 -2.20 11.42
N ASP A 23 10.08 -1.80 12.37
CA ASP A 23 9.68 -1.13 13.62
C ASP A 23 8.58 -1.87 14.42
N GLY A 24 8.56 -3.20 14.33
CA GLY A 24 7.56 -4.06 14.99
C GLY A 24 6.23 -4.20 14.24
N ALA A 25 6.06 -3.52 13.11
CA ALA A 25 4.94 -3.70 12.20
C ALA A 25 5.29 -4.73 11.11
N ARG A 26 4.28 -5.52 10.69
CA ARG A 26 4.36 -6.47 9.59
C ARG A 26 3.42 -6.03 8.48
N LEU A 27 3.95 -5.89 7.27
CA LEU A 27 3.21 -5.61 6.05
C LEU A 27 3.23 -6.86 5.15
N LEU A 28 2.06 -7.23 4.65
CA LEU A 28 1.86 -8.31 3.69
C LEU A 28 1.45 -7.69 2.36
N VAL A 29 2.09 -8.11 1.28
CA VAL A 29 1.77 -7.65 -0.08
C VAL A 29 1.59 -8.87 -0.98
N ASP A 30 0.40 -9.02 -1.56
CA ASP A 30 0.11 -10.14 -2.45
C ASP A 30 0.99 -10.09 -3.71
N GLY A 31 1.35 -11.27 -4.22
CA GLY A 31 2.25 -11.40 -5.36
C GLY A 31 1.77 -10.67 -6.63
N VAL A 32 0.46 -10.53 -6.83
CA VAL A 32 -0.10 -9.83 -8.00
C VAL A 32 0.14 -8.32 -7.87
N SER A 33 0.00 -7.76 -6.67
CA SER A 33 0.23 -6.35 -6.37
C SER A 33 1.69 -5.92 -6.45
N LEU A 34 2.65 -6.83 -6.25
CA LEU A 34 4.08 -6.51 -6.25
C LEU A 34 4.55 -5.78 -7.51
N SER A 35 4.06 -6.18 -8.68
CA SER A 35 4.45 -5.55 -9.95
C SER A 35 3.97 -4.09 -10.06
N PHE A 36 2.89 -3.74 -9.38
CA PHE A 36 2.33 -2.39 -9.36
C PHE A 36 2.92 -1.52 -8.25
N LEU A 37 3.48 -2.15 -7.22
CA LEU A 37 4.04 -1.51 -6.02
C LEU A 37 5.57 -1.47 -6.01
N ALA A 38 6.24 -1.92 -7.07
CA ALA A 38 7.69 -1.96 -7.14
C ALA A 38 8.30 -0.56 -6.92
N GLY A 39 9.06 -0.39 -5.84
CA GLY A 39 9.66 0.88 -5.45
C GLY A 39 8.70 1.86 -4.75
N ALA A 40 7.48 1.43 -4.44
CA ALA A 40 6.56 2.23 -3.65
C ALA A 40 6.97 2.28 -2.17
N GLU A 41 6.63 3.38 -1.52
CA GLU A 41 6.82 3.59 -0.08
C GLU A 41 5.44 3.67 0.60
N LEU A 42 5.32 3.01 1.75
CA LEU A 42 4.15 3.09 2.62
C LEU A 42 4.53 3.88 3.86
N ASP A 43 3.78 4.92 4.15
CA ASP A 43 3.95 5.76 5.34
C ASP A 43 2.67 5.75 6.17
N TYR A 44 2.78 5.97 7.47
CA TYR A 44 1.63 6.12 8.37
C TYR A 44 1.62 7.54 8.91
N GLU A 45 0.61 8.31 8.51
CA GLU A 45 0.46 9.71 8.90
C GLU A 45 -0.71 9.87 9.88
N GLU A 46 -0.45 10.54 10.99
CA GLU A 46 -1.46 10.93 11.98
C GLU A 46 -1.55 12.46 12.06
N ASP A 47 -2.74 13.00 11.82
CA ASP A 47 -3.03 14.42 11.91
C ASP A 47 -4.34 14.70 12.67
N LEU A 48 -4.79 15.96 12.65
CA LEU A 48 -6.04 16.40 13.31
C LEU A 48 -7.30 15.77 12.70
N MET A 49 -7.24 15.30 11.46
CA MET A 49 -8.35 14.67 10.73
C MET A 49 -8.38 13.16 10.91
N GLY A 50 -7.27 12.54 11.31
CA GLY A 50 -7.20 11.14 11.72
C GLY A 50 -5.85 10.52 11.42
N ALA A 51 -5.85 9.19 11.40
CA ALA A 51 -4.68 8.40 11.11
C ALA A 51 -4.90 7.59 9.84
N MET A 52 -3.98 7.63 8.89
CA MET A 52 -4.10 6.90 7.64
C MET A 52 -2.76 6.41 7.09
N PHE A 53 -2.81 5.32 6.33
CA PHE A 53 -1.69 4.90 5.50
C PHE A 53 -1.65 5.72 4.21
N GLN A 54 -0.46 6.19 3.85
CA GLN A 54 -0.22 6.94 2.63
C GLN A 54 0.76 6.16 1.74
N VAL A 55 0.35 5.91 0.49
CA VAL A 55 1.16 5.17 -0.48
C VAL A 55 1.80 6.15 -1.47
N LYS A 56 3.13 6.20 -1.48
CA LYS A 56 3.92 6.93 -2.48
C LYS A 56 4.42 5.94 -3.53
N ASN A 57 3.67 5.81 -4.62
CA ASN A 57 3.98 4.85 -5.68
C ASN A 57 4.57 5.55 -6.92
N PRO A 58 5.85 5.34 -7.26
CA PRO A 58 6.47 5.95 -8.44
C PRO A 58 5.87 5.46 -9.77
N ASN A 59 5.16 4.33 -9.75
CA ASN A 59 4.49 3.78 -10.93
C ASN A 59 3.11 4.42 -11.19
N ALA A 60 2.58 5.21 -10.24
CA ALA A 60 1.30 5.88 -10.38
C ALA A 60 1.44 7.14 -11.25
N LYS A 61 0.85 7.13 -12.45
CA LYS A 61 0.82 8.29 -13.37
C LYS A 61 -0.16 9.37 -12.94
N SER A 62 -1.24 8.99 -12.27
CA SER A 62 -2.24 9.92 -11.74
C SER A 62 -2.87 9.31 -10.51
N SER A 63 -2.93 10.07 -9.41
CA SER A 63 -3.60 9.67 -8.17
C SER A 63 -4.85 10.53 -7.97
N CYS A 64 -5.92 9.94 -7.45
CA CYS A 64 -7.09 10.70 -7.01
C CYS A 64 -6.70 11.65 -5.86
N GLY A 65 -7.40 12.76 -5.69
CA GLY A 65 -7.06 13.80 -4.70
C GLY A 65 -7.00 13.33 -3.24
N CYS A 66 -7.57 12.16 -2.92
CA CYS A 66 -7.47 11.51 -1.61
C CYS A 66 -6.44 10.37 -1.53
N GLY A 67 -5.69 10.10 -2.61
CA GLY A 67 -4.58 9.14 -2.65
C GLY A 67 -4.97 7.65 -2.68
N THR A 68 -6.25 7.31 -2.64
CA THR A 68 -6.70 5.90 -2.51
C THR A 68 -6.72 5.10 -3.81
N SER A 69 -6.68 5.79 -4.96
CA SER A 69 -6.70 5.15 -6.28
C SER A 69 -5.76 5.84 -7.25
N PHE A 70 -5.29 5.07 -8.23
CA PHE A 70 -4.31 5.51 -9.21
C PHE A 70 -4.49 4.88 -10.58
N SER A 71 -3.82 5.45 -11.58
CA SER A 71 -3.58 4.82 -12.88
C SER A 71 -2.09 4.59 -13.09
N VAL A 72 -1.75 3.59 -13.90
CA VAL A 72 -0.37 3.25 -14.29
C VAL A 72 -0.09 3.55 -15.75
#